data_AF-A0A2D6L6Z3-F1
#
_entry.id   AF-A0A2D6L6Z3-F1
#
_cell.length_a   1.000
_cell.length_b   1.000
_cell.length_c   1.000
_cell.angle_alpha   90.00
_cell.angle_beta   90.00
_cell.angle_gamma   90.00
#
_symmetry.space_group_name_H-M   'P 1'
#
loop_
_entity.id
_entity.type
_entity.pdbx_description
1 polymer ?
#
loop_
_entity_poly.entity_id
_entity_poly.type
_entity_poly.pdbx_seq_one_letter_code
_entity_poly.pdbx_strand_id
1 'polypeptide(L)'
;MEMKPQLEEILFRAKKDSITVERVTKKQLESQAHTKKHQGIIAVVPDPVYSTVDDIISFASKRSEPPLLVMLDGIQDPHNFGAISRTIEASGFHGIIIPSRRSASISPGAVRASAGALGHV
;
A
#
# COMPACT_ATOMS: atom_id res chain seq x y z
N MET A 1 -18.97 3.45 23.54
CA MET A 1 -19.12 3.49 22.08
C MET A 1 -18.56 2.18 21.55
N GLU A 2 -19.39 1.38 20.90
CA GLU A 2 -19.03 0.04 20.42
C GLU A 2 -17.93 0.14 19.37
N MET A 3 -16.90 -0.70 19.48
CA MET A 3 -15.76 -0.68 18.58
C MET A 3 -16.18 -1.34 17.26
N LYS A 4 -15.77 -0.78 16.13
CA LYS A 4 -16.09 -1.39 14.83
C LYS A 4 -15.40 -2.77 14.74
N PRO A 5 -16.06 -3.81 14.20
CA PRO A 5 -15.47 -5.16 14.11
C PRO A 5 -14.11 -5.19 13.40
N GLN A 6 -13.91 -4.32 12.41
CA GLN A 6 -12.64 -4.23 11.68
C GLN A 6 -11.49 -3.74 12.58
N LEU A 7 -11.77 -2.84 13.52
CA LEU A 7 -10.76 -2.32 14.45
C LEU A 7 -10.40 -3.38 15.50
N GLU A 8 -11.38 -4.14 15.97
CA GLU A 8 -11.13 -5.28 16.87
C GLU A 8 -10.22 -6.33 16.22
N GLU A 9 -10.49 -6.68 14.96
CA GLU A 9 -9.64 -7.60 14.19
C GLU A 9 -8.21 -7.06 14.02
N ILE A 10 -8.05 -5.76 13.70
CA ILE A 10 -6.72 -5.15 13.60
C ILE A 10 -5.96 -5.23 14.94
N LEU A 11 -6.63 -4.92 16.06
CA LEU A 11 -6.01 -4.98 17.38
C LEU A 11 -5.64 -6.43 17.78
N PHE A 12 -6.48 -7.39 17.42
CA PHE A 12 -6.21 -8.81 17.64
C PHE A 12 -4.96 -9.27 16.87
N ARG A 13 -4.86 -8.93 15.58
CA ARG A 13 -3.70 -9.27 14.75
C ARG A 13 -2.43 -8.56 15.21
N ALA A 14 -2.52 -7.27 15.54
CA ALA A 14 -1.40 -6.51 16.09
C ALA A 14 -0.85 -7.16 17.38
N LYS A 15 -1.74 -7.59 18.28
CA LYS A 15 -1.33 -8.30 19.50
C LYS A 15 -0.68 -9.65 19.19
N LYS A 16 -1.24 -10.42 18.25
CA LYS A 16 -0.68 -11.71 17.81
C LYS A 16 0.74 -11.55 17.26
N ASP A 17 0.97 -10.49 16.49
CA ASP A 17 2.25 -10.20 15.84
C ASP A 17 3.20 -9.36 16.73
N SER A 18 2.84 -9.15 18.01
CA SER A 18 3.62 -8.35 18.99
C SER A 18 3.91 -6.91 18.53
N ILE A 19 3.00 -6.31 17.77
CA ILE A 19 3.06 -4.92 17.32
C ILE A 19 2.54 -4.02 18.45
N THR A 20 3.34 -3.01 18.82
CA THR A 20 2.95 -2.00 19.82
C THR A 20 1.75 -1.20 19.35
N VAL A 21 0.72 -1.10 20.20
CA VAL A 21 -0.47 -0.28 19.96
C VAL A 21 -0.57 0.81 21.02
N GLU A 22 -0.53 2.07 20.57
CA GLU A 22 -0.77 3.24 21.43
C GLU A 22 -2.18 3.79 21.19
N ARG A 23 -2.93 4.01 22.27
CA ARG A 23 -4.22 4.70 22.20
C ARG A 23 -4.01 6.20 22.36
N VAL A 24 -4.35 6.95 21.31
CA VAL A 24 -4.20 8.41 21.26
C VAL A 24 -5.55 9.11 21.12
N THR A 25 -5.57 10.42 21.38
CA THR A 25 -6.76 11.25 21.12
C THR A 25 -7.00 11.43 19.63
N LYS A 26 -8.25 11.75 19.24
CA LYS A 26 -8.59 12.07 17.85
C LYS A 26 -7.72 13.19 17.28
N LYS A 27 -7.44 14.24 18.07
CA LYS A 27 -6.62 15.38 17.65
C LYS A 27 -5.17 14.97 17.36
N GLN A 28 -4.58 14.11 18.19
CA GLN A 28 -3.23 13.57 17.94
C GLN A 28 -3.22 12.74 16.65
N LEU A 29 -4.22 11.89 16.46
CA LEU A 29 -4.33 11.06 15.27
C LEU A 29 -4.51 11.90 13.99
N GLU A 30 -5.35 12.94 14.03
CA GLU A 30 -5.50 13.91 12.93
C GLU A 30 -4.20 14.65 12.62
N SER A 31 -3.39 14.98 13.64
CA SER A 31 -2.11 15.66 13.44
C SER A 31 -1.03 14.79 12.79
N GLN A 32 -1.11 13.47 12.97
CA GLN A 32 -0.18 12.50 12.37
C GLN A 32 -0.66 11.98 11.02
N ALA A 33 -1.97 12.03 10.75
CA ALA A 33 -2.53 11.49 9.53
C ALA A 33 -2.14 12.33 8.30
N HIS A 34 -1.47 11.71 7.34
CA HIS A 34 -1.22 12.31 6.01
C HIS A 34 -2.49 12.38 5.13
N THR A 35 -3.64 11.92 5.64
CA THR A 35 -4.93 11.97 4.94
C THR A 35 -6.06 12.30 5.91
N LYS A 36 -7.13 12.94 5.42
CA LYS A 36 -8.35 13.18 6.22
C LYS A 36 -9.17 11.90 6.48
N LYS A 37 -8.74 10.74 5.98
CA LYS A 37 -9.52 9.49 5.97
C LYS A 37 -8.82 8.37 6.75
N HIS A 38 -8.30 8.68 7.93
CA HIS A 38 -7.61 7.74 8.82
C HIS A 38 -8.55 6.71 9.49
N GLN A 39 -9.87 6.93 9.51
CA GLN A 39 -10.88 6.00 10.05
C GLN A 39 -10.71 5.58 11.52
N GLY A 40 -9.78 6.19 12.25
CA GLY A 40 -9.55 6.01 13.68
C GLY A 40 -8.30 5.20 14.03
N ILE A 41 -7.47 4.89 13.03
CA ILE A 41 -6.24 4.13 13.21
C ILE A 41 -5.16 4.59 12.22
N ILE A 42 -3.90 4.51 12.63
CA ILE A 42 -2.73 4.75 11.79
C ILE A 42 -1.75 3.61 12.05
N ALA A 43 -1.07 3.14 11.02
CA ALA A 43 0.09 2.28 11.13
C ALA A 43 1.33 3.10 10.73
N VAL A 44 2.36 3.07 11.57
CA VAL A 44 3.68 3.63 11.25
C VAL A 44 4.50 2.49 10.68
N VAL A 45 4.94 2.64 9.43
CA VAL A 45 5.70 1.64 8.69
C VAL A 45 6.96 2.29 8.12
N PRO A 46 8.01 1.50 7.81
CA PRO A 46 9.15 2.01 7.06
C PRO A 46 8.74 2.61 5.71
N ASP A 47 9.60 3.45 5.15
CA ASP A 47 9.39 4.00 3.82
C ASP A 47 9.30 2.87 2.78
N PRO A 48 8.42 3.01 1.77
CA PRO A 48 8.28 2.02 0.71
C PRO A 48 9.59 1.89 -0.07
N VAL A 49 10.03 0.64 -0.26
CA VAL A 49 11.21 0.32 -1.05
C VAL A 49 10.77 -0.02 -2.47
N TYR A 50 11.39 0.64 -3.46
CA TYR A 50 11.17 0.31 -4.86
C TYR A 50 12.04 -0.89 -5.26
N SER A 51 11.43 -1.82 -5.97
CA SER A 51 12.11 -2.95 -6.60
C SER A 51 12.76 -2.53 -7.91
N THR A 52 13.85 -3.20 -8.27
CA THR A 52 14.43 -3.11 -9.62
C THR A 52 13.67 -4.00 -10.61
N VAL A 53 13.94 -3.84 -11.90
CA VAL A 53 13.35 -4.73 -12.94
C VAL A 53 13.83 -6.17 -12.75
N ASP A 54 15.08 -6.37 -12.34
CA ASP A 54 15.63 -7.71 -12.06
C ASP A 54 14.91 -8.39 -10.89
N ASP A 55 14.53 -7.63 -9.86
CA ASP A 55 13.74 -8.14 -8.73
C ASP A 55 12.37 -8.66 -9.20
N ILE A 56 11.72 -7.94 -10.10
CA ILE A 56 10.41 -8.33 -10.67
C ILE A 56 10.53 -9.60 -11.51
N ILE A 57 11.57 -9.69 -12.35
CA ILE A 57 11.84 -10.88 -13.16
C ILE A 57 12.15 -12.09 -12.26
N SER A 58 12.95 -11.89 -11.21
CA SER A 58 13.27 -12.91 -10.21
C SER A 58 12.02 -13.38 -9.47
N PHE A 59 11.11 -12.47 -9.12
CA PHE A 59 9.83 -12.78 -8.50
C PHE A 59 8.96 -13.69 -9.37
N ALA A 60 8.81 -13.37 -10.67
CA ALA A 60 8.10 -14.22 -11.62
C ALA A 60 8.76 -15.61 -11.77
N SER A 61 10.09 -15.64 -11.87
CA SER A 61 10.85 -16.89 -11.98
C SER A 61 10.66 -17.81 -10.76
N LYS A 62 10.68 -17.26 -9.54
CA LYS A 62 10.40 -18.03 -8.31
C LYS A 62 9.00 -18.64 -8.29
N ARG A 63 8.05 -18.03 -8.99
CA ARG A 63 6.68 -18.52 -9.15
C ARG A 63 6.52 -19.48 -10.33
N SER A 64 7.58 -19.75 -11.10
CA SER A 64 7.53 -20.53 -12.34
C SER A 64 6.56 -19.94 -13.37
N GLU A 65 6.40 -18.61 -13.37
CA GLU A 65 5.51 -17.87 -14.26
C GLU A 65 6.35 -17.04 -15.25
N PRO A 66 5.89 -16.85 -16.50
CA PRO A 66 6.54 -15.91 -17.42
C PRO A 66 6.42 -14.48 -16.87
N PRO A 67 7.49 -13.67 -16.86
CA PRO A 67 7.43 -12.29 -16.36
C PRO A 67 6.39 -11.47 -17.12
N LEU A 68 5.45 -10.89 -16.36
CA LEU A 68 4.41 -10.01 -16.86
C LEU A 68 4.50 -8.68 -16.12
N LEU A 69 4.92 -7.62 -16.82
CA LEU A 69 5.16 -6.29 -16.27
C LEU A 69 4.33 -5.25 -17.02
N VAL A 70 4.03 -4.13 -16.36
CA VAL A 70 3.33 -3.00 -16.96
C VAL A 70 4.05 -1.69 -16.64
N MET A 71 4.12 -0.80 -17.62
CA MET A 71 4.65 0.54 -17.44
C MET A 71 3.50 1.56 -17.41
N LEU A 72 3.51 2.43 -16.39
CA LEU A 72 2.55 3.53 -16.26
C LEU A 72 3.26 4.85 -16.52
N ASP A 73 3.09 5.40 -17.72
CA ASP A 73 3.66 6.70 -18.09
C ASP A 73 2.68 7.85 -17.85
N GLY A 74 3.12 8.87 -17.11
CA GLY A 74 2.34 10.10 -16.88
C GLY A 74 1.21 10.03 -15.85
N ILE A 75 1.02 8.89 -15.15
CA ILE A 75 0.03 8.77 -14.08
C ILE A 75 0.51 9.51 -12.84
N GLN A 76 -0.04 10.71 -12.56
CA GLN A 76 0.43 11.59 -11.48
C GLN A 76 -0.50 11.64 -10.25
N ASP A 77 -1.78 11.30 -10.42
CA ASP A 77 -2.73 11.31 -9.32
C ASP A 77 -2.59 10.03 -8.47
N PRO A 78 -2.31 10.12 -7.15
CA PRO A 78 -2.16 8.96 -6.28
C PRO A 78 -3.40 8.07 -6.22
N HIS A 79 -4.60 8.63 -6.35
CA HIS A 79 -5.83 7.85 -6.31
C HIS A 79 -5.96 6.97 -7.56
N ASN A 80 -5.73 7.54 -8.74
CA ASN A 80 -5.66 6.79 -10.00
C ASN A 80 -4.55 5.74 -9.98
N PHE A 81 -3.35 6.09 -9.51
CA PHE A 81 -2.24 5.14 -9.39
C PHE A 81 -2.62 3.96 -8.51
N GLY A 82 -3.20 4.20 -7.33
CA GLY A 82 -3.65 3.12 -6.44
C GLY A 82 -4.75 2.27 -7.08
N ALA A 83 -5.77 2.88 -7.70
CA ALA A 83 -6.86 2.15 -8.35
C ALA A 83 -6.37 1.27 -9.51
N ILE A 84 -5.46 1.78 -10.34
CA ILE A 84 -4.84 1.03 -11.44
C ILE A 84 -3.98 -0.11 -10.88
N SER A 85 -3.18 0.14 -9.85
CA SER A 85 -2.33 -0.87 -9.20
C SER A 85 -3.14 -2.04 -8.65
N ARG A 86 -4.33 -1.77 -8.11
CA ARG A 86 -5.27 -2.81 -7.66
C ARG A 86 -5.72 -3.72 -8.80
N THR A 87 -6.05 -3.16 -9.96
CA THR A 87 -6.42 -3.95 -11.14
C THR A 87 -5.23 -4.76 -11.66
N ILE A 88 -4.04 -4.17 -11.66
CA ILE A 88 -2.80 -4.81 -12.12
C ILE A 88 -2.48 -6.04 -11.26
N GLU A 89 -2.48 -5.88 -9.92
CA GLU A 89 -2.23 -6.98 -8.97
C GLU A 89 -3.26 -8.11 -9.16
N ALA A 90 -4.55 -7.77 -9.21
CA ALA A 90 -5.61 -8.74 -9.43
C ALA A 90 -5.55 -9.43 -10.80
N SER A 91 -4.84 -8.83 -11.78
CA SER A 91 -4.66 -9.37 -13.13
C SER A 91 -3.42 -10.26 -13.27
N GLY A 92 -2.66 -10.48 -12.18
CA GLY A 92 -1.49 -11.36 -12.17
C GLY A 92 -0.22 -10.77 -12.76
N PHE A 93 -0.11 -9.43 -12.81
CA PHE A 93 1.15 -8.78 -13.11
C PHE A 93 2.13 -8.94 -11.94
N HIS A 94 3.41 -8.98 -12.27
CA HIS A 94 4.51 -9.21 -11.33
C HIS A 94 5.16 -7.91 -10.86
N GLY A 95 4.90 -6.79 -11.55
CA GLY A 95 5.45 -5.50 -11.17
C GLY A 95 5.00 -4.35 -12.06
N ILE A 96 5.10 -3.15 -11.49
CA ILE A 96 4.74 -1.88 -12.12
C ILE A 96 6.00 -1.03 -12.29
N ILE A 97 6.25 -0.58 -13.51
CA ILE A 97 7.33 0.35 -13.83
C ILE A 97 6.73 1.76 -13.92
N ILE A 98 7.28 2.70 -13.16
CA ILE A 98 6.91 4.11 -13.23
C ILE A 98 8.12 4.97 -13.61
N PRO A 99 7.94 6.05 -14.39
CA PRO A 99 9.00 7.03 -14.62
C PRO A 99 9.48 7.65 -13.29
N SER A 100 10.74 8.09 -13.23
CA SER A 100 11.28 8.79 -12.06
C SER A 100 10.75 10.22 -11.88
N ARG A 101 10.09 10.76 -12.91
CA ARG A 101 9.50 12.11 -12.93
C ARG A 101 8.14 12.05 -13.60
N ARG A 102 7.25 12.97 -13.22
CA ARG A 102 5.88 13.07 -13.76
C ARG A 102 5.07 11.79 -13.53
N SER A 103 5.25 11.17 -12.38
CA SER A 103 4.55 9.97 -11.91
C SER A 103 4.12 10.15 -10.45
N ALA A 104 3.06 9.45 -10.07
CA ALA A 104 2.66 9.27 -8.68
C ALA A 104 3.65 8.31 -8.00
N SER A 105 3.99 8.60 -6.75
CA SER A 105 4.80 7.72 -5.91
C SER A 105 3.93 6.89 -4.97
N ILE A 106 4.54 5.86 -4.36
CA ILE A 106 3.93 5.15 -3.23
C ILE A 106 3.78 6.15 -2.08
N SER A 107 2.53 6.54 -1.82
CA SER A 107 2.14 7.54 -0.83
C SER A 107 0.94 7.04 -0.03
N PRO A 108 0.64 7.61 1.15
CA PRO A 108 -0.52 7.19 1.95
C PRO A 108 -1.85 7.24 1.19
N GLY A 109 -1.99 8.21 0.27
CA GLY A 109 -3.14 8.30 -0.62
C GLY A 109 -3.23 7.14 -1.61
N ALA A 110 -2.11 6.81 -2.26
CA ALA A 110 -2.03 5.70 -3.22
C ALA A 110 -2.22 4.33 -2.53
N VAL A 111 -1.56 4.10 -1.40
CA VAL A 111 -1.71 2.86 -0.61
C VAL A 111 -3.17 2.64 -0.24
N ARG A 112 -3.83 3.68 0.26
CA ARG A 112 -5.26 3.62 0.61
C ARG A 112 -6.14 3.33 -0.62
N ALA A 113 -5.88 3.98 -1.76
CA ALA A 113 -6.64 3.76 -2.98
C ALA A 113 -6.43 2.35 -3.57
N SER A 114 -5.24 1.78 -3.40
CA SER A 114 -4.87 0.45 -3.88
C SER A 114 -5.50 -0.71 -3.10
N ALA A 115 -6.15 -0.43 -1.96
CA ALA A 115 -6.63 -1.46 -1.04
C ALA A 115 -5.54 -2.46 -0.60
N GLY A 116 -4.29 -1.99 -0.52
CA GLY A 116 -3.12 -2.79 -0.14
C GLY A 116 -2.32 -3.37 -1.30
N ALA A 117 -2.82 -3.33 -2.55
CA ALA A 117 -2.16 -3.94 -3.70
C ALA A 117 -0.71 -3.46 -3.91
N LEU A 118 -0.41 -2.18 -3.63
CA LEU A 118 0.95 -1.63 -3.72
C LEU A 118 1.97 -2.25 -2.75
N GLY A 119 1.53 -3.08 -1.79
CA GLY A 119 2.43 -3.87 -0.93
C GLY A 119 2.68 -5.30 -1.44
N HIS A 120 2.06 -5.69 -2.56
CA HIS A 120 2.07 -7.06 -3.09
C HIS A 120 2.51 -7.16 -4.56
N VAL A 121 2.64 -6.02 -5.25
CA VAL A 121 3.05 -5.89 -6.66
C VAL A 121 4.33 -5.09 -6.79
#